data_AF-A0A0C3PC07-F1
#
_entry.id   AF-A0A0C3PC07-F1
#
_cell.length_a   1.000
_cell.length_b   1.000
_cell.length_c   1.000
_cell.angle_alpha   90.00
_cell.angle_beta   90.00
_cell.angle_gamma   90.00
#
_symmetry.space_group_name_H-M   'P 1'
#
loop_
_entity.id
_entity.type
_entity.pdbx_description
1 polymer ?
#
loop_
_entity_poly.entity_id
_entity_poly.type
_entity_poly.pdbx_seq_one_letter_code
_entity_poly.pdbx_strand_id
1 'polypeptide(L)'
;MKRFPRKVLEVIECPNIVKTGANIKKDGEKLYRDFGIRTRGLVELGALAAKADEKFKTVYKREVVSLAKMVSAYLGKTLVKNSVRTSNWEAKLTSEMVDYTANDCHCAVMVYNTLVEKAAEEGKRLDVSMYSCVIDPRTVKLGVESRATAWETNSSSSSSVTGPPSFRNYCTPEPASPQYLRAYKMWYEHKMPLDKMCFELKTGGRTEPLKTSTVISYVVGALQGDASLPFDLRELRELVQMEVGSWQRHRAWIHERERRTFTTSNI
;
A
#
# COMPACT_ATOMS: atom_id res chain seq x y z
N MET A 1 9.44 4.14 -8.20
CA MET A 1 9.74 4.59 -6.81
C MET A 1 10.50 3.46 -6.09
N LYS A 2 11.64 3.73 -5.46
CA LYS A 2 12.43 2.68 -4.76
C LYS A 2 11.89 2.36 -3.35
N ARG A 3 11.37 3.38 -2.64
CA ARG A 3 10.81 3.29 -1.29
C ARG A 3 9.62 4.24 -1.13
N PHE A 4 8.58 3.83 -0.40
CA PHE A 4 7.45 4.69 -0.08
C PHE A 4 7.83 5.76 0.97
N PRO A 5 7.47 7.05 0.79
CA PRO A 5 7.87 8.11 1.73
C PRO A 5 7.34 7.90 3.15
N ARG A 6 8.22 7.90 4.15
CA ARG A 6 7.87 7.58 5.56
C ARG A 6 6.88 8.57 6.18
N LYS A 7 7.05 9.87 5.94
CA LYS A 7 6.12 10.90 6.48
C LYS A 7 4.72 10.81 5.88
N VAL A 8 4.63 10.41 4.61
CA VAL A 8 3.34 10.15 3.96
C VAL A 8 2.68 8.91 4.57
N LEU A 9 3.47 7.85 4.83
CA LEU A 9 2.99 6.65 5.52
C LEU A 9 2.40 6.97 6.91
N GLU A 10 3.13 7.75 7.72
CA GLU A 10 2.68 8.18 9.06
C GLU A 10 1.31 8.88 8.99
N VAL A 11 1.11 9.75 8.00
CA VAL A 11 -0.18 10.43 7.78
C VAL A 11 -1.25 9.42 7.35
N ILE A 12 -0.96 8.57 6.35
CA ILE A 12 -1.93 7.63 5.77
C ILE A 12 -2.41 6.59 6.80
N GLU A 13 -1.53 6.10 7.66
CA GLU A 13 -1.86 5.08 8.68
C GLU A 13 -2.37 5.69 10.00
N CYS A 14 -2.28 7.01 10.20
CA CYS A 14 -2.80 7.65 11.41
C CYS A 14 -4.35 7.67 11.41
N PRO A 15 -5.03 7.04 12.39
CA PRO A 15 -6.50 7.06 12.45
C PRO A 15 -7.08 8.44 12.81
N ASN A 16 -6.29 9.31 13.44
CA ASN A 16 -6.73 10.63 13.88
C ASN A 16 -6.68 11.68 12.76
N ILE A 17 -6.13 11.32 11.59
CA ILE A 17 -6.14 12.17 10.40
C ILE A 17 -7.17 11.60 9.45
N VAL A 18 -8.20 12.38 9.14
CA VAL A 18 -9.24 12.01 8.17
C VAL A 18 -8.69 12.06 6.75
N LYS A 19 -9.02 11.04 5.96
CA LYS A 19 -8.78 10.97 4.51
C LYS A 19 -10.14 10.85 3.88
N THR A 20 -10.53 11.82 3.08
CA THR A 20 -11.86 11.88 2.48
C THR A 20 -11.78 11.85 0.96
N GLY A 21 -12.83 11.33 0.34
CA GLY A 21 -12.94 11.29 -1.11
C GLY A 21 -14.16 10.50 -1.57
N ALA A 22 -14.29 10.38 -2.88
CA ALA A 22 -15.34 9.58 -3.50
C ALA A 22 -14.80 8.17 -3.77
N ASN A 23 -15.48 7.14 -3.25
CA ASN A 23 -15.06 5.74 -3.31
C ASN A 23 -13.66 5.49 -2.70
N ILE A 24 -13.33 6.25 -1.65
CA ILE A 24 -11.99 6.34 -1.02
C ILE A 24 -11.50 5.00 -0.47
N LYS A 25 -12.42 4.09 -0.12
CA LYS A 25 -12.08 2.73 0.32
C LYS A 25 -11.25 1.99 -0.74
N LYS A 26 -11.58 2.13 -2.02
CA LYS A 26 -10.81 1.44 -3.09
C LYS A 26 -9.39 1.97 -3.23
N ASP A 27 -9.17 3.25 -2.93
CA ASP A 27 -7.82 3.83 -2.91
C ASP A 27 -7.02 3.26 -1.75
N GLY A 28 -7.65 3.11 -0.57
CA GLY A 28 -7.06 2.40 0.56
C GLY A 28 -6.70 0.94 0.24
N GLU A 29 -7.61 0.20 -0.39
CA GLU A 29 -7.37 -1.19 -0.82
C GLU A 29 -6.23 -1.26 -1.85
N LYS A 30 -6.13 -0.28 -2.76
CA LYS A 30 -5.04 -0.18 -3.73
C LYS A 30 -3.69 0.09 -3.07
N LEU A 31 -3.62 1.03 -2.12
CA LEU A 31 -2.41 1.31 -1.35
C LEU A 31 -1.94 0.07 -0.58
N TYR A 32 -2.88 -0.66 0.00
CA TYR A 32 -2.56 -1.90 0.68
C TYR A 32 -2.06 -2.99 -0.30
N ARG A 33 -2.74 -3.19 -1.43
CA ARG A 33 -2.30 -4.17 -2.44
C ARG A 33 -0.91 -3.84 -3.00
N ASP A 34 -0.66 -2.57 -3.30
CA ASP A 34 0.52 -2.12 -4.04
C ASP A 34 1.73 -1.88 -3.12
N PHE A 35 1.50 -1.54 -1.84
CA PHE A 35 2.56 -1.15 -0.89
C PHE A 35 2.41 -1.75 0.53
N GLY A 36 1.38 -2.53 0.81
CA GLY A 36 1.11 -3.12 2.13
C GLY A 36 0.61 -2.13 3.17
N ILE A 37 0.31 -0.90 2.76
CA ILE A 37 -0.03 0.21 3.65
C ILE A 37 -1.43 0.02 4.22
N ARG A 38 -1.55 0.00 5.55
CA ARG A 38 -2.81 -0.16 6.26
C ARG A 38 -3.45 1.20 6.48
N THR A 39 -4.12 1.70 5.44
CA THR A 39 -4.80 2.99 5.50
C THR A 39 -5.90 3.02 6.58
N ARG A 40 -5.96 4.12 7.32
CA ARG A 40 -6.92 4.38 8.42
C ARG A 40 -7.48 5.79 8.31
N GLY A 41 -8.63 6.03 8.93
CA GLY A 41 -9.28 7.35 8.90
C GLY A 41 -9.98 7.64 7.57
N LEU A 42 -10.35 6.61 6.78
CA LEU A 42 -10.98 6.78 5.47
C LEU A 42 -12.48 7.12 5.63
N VAL A 43 -12.91 8.28 5.13
CA VAL A 43 -14.29 8.77 5.21
C VAL A 43 -14.86 8.93 3.81
N GLU A 44 -15.92 8.18 3.50
CA GLU A 44 -16.60 8.27 2.22
C GLU A 44 -17.51 9.52 2.19
N LEU A 45 -17.33 10.38 1.19
CA LEU A 45 -18.07 11.64 1.09
C LEU A 45 -19.59 11.46 1.04
N GLY A 46 -20.08 10.51 0.25
CA GLY A 46 -21.53 10.31 0.17
C GLY A 46 -22.11 9.61 1.40
N ALA A 47 -21.33 8.82 2.14
CA ALA A 47 -21.75 8.29 3.44
C ALA A 47 -21.85 9.41 4.49
N LEU A 48 -20.88 10.32 4.51
CA LEU A 48 -20.92 11.53 5.34
C LEU A 48 -22.15 12.38 5.01
N ALA A 49 -22.42 12.60 3.71
CA ALA A 49 -23.57 13.36 3.25
C ALA A 49 -24.90 12.73 3.65
N ALA A 50 -25.02 11.40 3.62
CA ALA A 50 -26.22 10.68 4.09
C ALA A 50 -26.52 10.89 5.58
N LYS A 51 -25.56 11.41 6.36
CA LYS A 51 -25.71 11.77 7.78
C LYS A 51 -25.87 13.27 7.99
N ALA A 52 -25.14 14.07 7.22
CA ALA A 52 -25.16 15.52 7.30
C ALA A 52 -26.44 16.14 6.72
N ASP A 53 -27.03 15.51 5.70
CA ASP A 53 -28.10 16.09 4.89
C ASP A 53 -29.23 15.07 4.65
N GLU A 54 -30.40 15.34 5.22
CA GLU A 54 -31.57 14.45 5.08
C GLU A 54 -32.05 14.34 3.63
N LYS A 55 -31.83 15.39 2.83
CA LYS A 55 -32.19 15.39 1.41
C LYS A 55 -31.24 14.51 0.59
N PHE A 56 -30.06 14.16 1.10
CA PHE A 56 -29.13 13.31 0.36
C PHE A 56 -29.76 11.98 -0.06
N LYS A 57 -30.50 11.34 0.86
CA LYS A 57 -31.12 10.03 0.62
C LYS A 57 -32.33 10.10 -0.30
N THR A 58 -32.94 11.27 -0.49
CA THR A 58 -34.03 11.45 -1.45
C THR A 58 -33.50 11.50 -2.89
N VAL A 59 -32.26 11.98 -3.07
CA VAL A 59 -31.60 12.11 -4.37
C VAL A 59 -30.76 10.88 -4.72
N TYR A 60 -30.04 10.32 -3.74
CA TYR A 60 -29.08 9.24 -3.95
C TYR A 60 -29.46 7.98 -3.16
N LYS A 61 -29.59 6.86 -3.88
CA LYS A 61 -29.90 5.53 -3.30
C LYS A 61 -28.68 4.82 -2.70
N ARG A 62 -27.47 5.32 -2.94
CA ARG A 62 -26.20 4.72 -2.51
C ARG A 62 -25.31 5.78 -1.90
N GLU A 63 -24.51 5.38 -0.93
CA GLU A 63 -23.55 6.27 -0.24
C GLU A 63 -22.27 6.48 -1.04
N VAL A 64 -21.96 5.62 -2.01
CA VAL A 64 -20.84 5.85 -2.95
C VAL A 64 -21.36 6.65 -4.14
N VAL A 65 -21.00 7.93 -4.19
CA VAL A 65 -21.41 8.89 -5.22
C VAL A 65 -20.16 9.53 -5.84
N SER A 66 -20.17 9.74 -7.16
CA SER A 66 -19.03 10.34 -7.86
C SER A 66 -18.72 11.74 -7.36
N LEU A 67 -17.44 12.10 -7.25
CA LEU A 67 -17.00 13.42 -6.80
C LEU A 67 -17.68 14.58 -7.57
N ALA A 68 -17.80 14.48 -8.89
CA ALA A 68 -18.48 15.50 -9.70
C ALA A 68 -19.93 15.78 -9.28
N LYS A 69 -20.68 14.74 -8.87
CA LYS A 69 -22.04 14.88 -8.35
C LYS A 69 -22.06 15.53 -6.96
N MET A 70 -21.11 15.16 -6.11
CA MET A 70 -20.96 15.76 -4.78
C MET A 70 -20.60 17.24 -4.86
N VAL A 71 -19.68 17.61 -5.74
CA VAL A 71 -19.29 19.01 -6.00
C VAL A 71 -20.46 19.82 -6.53
N SER A 72 -21.23 19.26 -7.47
CA SER A 72 -22.43 19.93 -7.97
C SER A 72 -23.48 20.12 -6.88
N ALA A 73 -23.72 19.11 -6.05
CA ALA A 73 -24.74 19.16 -5.01
C ALA A 73 -24.39 20.12 -3.86
N TYR A 74 -23.13 20.15 -3.42
CA TYR A 74 -22.75 20.88 -2.20
C TYR A 74 -22.00 22.19 -2.46
N LEU A 75 -21.31 22.32 -3.60
CA LEU A 75 -20.55 23.54 -3.92
C LEU A 75 -21.21 24.37 -5.04
N GLY A 76 -22.26 23.86 -5.69
CA GLY A 76 -22.86 24.52 -6.86
C GLY A 76 -21.90 24.66 -8.05
N LYS A 77 -20.82 23.87 -8.07
CA LYS A 77 -19.77 23.91 -9.10
C LYS A 77 -19.79 22.66 -9.97
N THR A 78 -19.16 22.74 -11.14
CA THR A 78 -19.00 21.59 -12.04
C THR A 78 -17.54 21.21 -12.14
N LEU A 79 -17.23 19.94 -11.82
CA LEU A 79 -15.91 19.36 -12.12
C LEU A 79 -15.83 19.03 -13.61
N VAL A 80 -14.84 19.62 -14.28
CA VAL A 80 -14.59 19.37 -15.70
C VAL A 80 -14.19 17.91 -15.90
N LYS A 81 -14.98 17.18 -16.69
CA LYS A 81 -14.65 15.82 -17.11
C LYS A 81 -13.81 15.90 -18.38
N ASN A 82 -12.50 15.72 -18.26
CA ASN A 82 -11.60 15.64 -19.40
C ASN A 82 -11.08 14.20 -19.59
N SER A 83 -10.48 13.96 -20.76
CA SER A 83 -9.85 12.68 -21.13
C SER A 83 -8.66 12.33 -20.24
N VAL A 84 -8.11 13.31 -19.51
CA VAL A 84 -7.01 13.16 -18.55
C VAL A 84 -7.24 12.04 -17.55
N ARG A 85 -8.50 11.83 -17.14
CA ARG A 85 -8.88 10.75 -16.21
C ARG A 85 -8.34 9.38 -16.65
N THR A 86 -8.27 9.12 -17.96
CA THR A 86 -7.83 7.85 -18.56
C THR A 86 -6.45 7.90 -19.23
N SER A 87 -5.67 8.95 -18.96
CA SER A 87 -4.31 9.10 -19.48
C SER A 87 -3.32 8.10 -18.87
N ASN A 88 -2.13 8.00 -19.47
CA ASN A 88 -1.05 7.18 -18.92
C ASN A 88 -0.39 7.86 -17.71
N TRP A 89 -0.83 7.50 -16.51
CA TRP A 89 -0.31 8.01 -15.23
C TRP A 89 1.07 7.49 -14.83
N GLU A 90 1.66 6.56 -15.59
CA GLU A 90 3.02 6.06 -15.38
C GLU A 90 4.07 6.84 -16.18
N ALA A 91 3.65 7.69 -17.12
CA ALA A 91 4.52 8.55 -17.91
C ALA A 91 4.87 9.87 -17.18
N LYS A 92 5.71 10.70 -17.82
CA LYS A 92 5.97 12.07 -17.34
C LYS A 92 4.66 12.85 -17.33
N LEU A 93 4.29 13.37 -16.15
CA LEU A 93 3.03 14.09 -15.95
C LEU A 93 3.02 15.41 -16.72
N THR A 94 1.88 15.74 -17.33
CA THR A 94 1.62 17.04 -17.96
C THR A 94 1.02 18.02 -16.95
N SER A 95 1.02 19.33 -17.26
CA SER A 95 0.35 20.33 -16.41
C SER A 95 -1.13 20.00 -16.20
N GLU A 96 -1.82 19.59 -17.26
CA GLU A 96 -3.25 19.24 -17.19
C GLU A 96 -3.51 18.06 -16.25
N MET A 97 -2.62 17.06 -16.21
CA MET A 97 -2.68 15.94 -15.25
C MET A 97 -2.50 16.41 -13.82
N VAL A 98 -1.53 17.31 -13.58
CA VAL A 98 -1.29 17.90 -12.26
C VAL A 98 -2.50 18.70 -11.80
N ASP A 99 -3.00 19.61 -12.65
CA ASP A 99 -4.16 20.46 -12.36
C ASP A 99 -5.42 19.63 -12.09
N TYR A 100 -5.65 18.58 -12.90
CA TYR A 100 -6.74 17.63 -12.68
C TYR A 100 -6.66 16.99 -11.29
N THR A 101 -5.49 16.43 -10.91
CA THR A 101 -5.32 15.77 -9.59
C THR A 101 -5.42 16.74 -8.42
N ALA A 102 -4.90 17.96 -8.58
CA ALA A 102 -5.00 19.00 -7.56
C ALA A 102 -6.46 19.42 -7.34
N ASN A 103 -7.23 19.61 -8.43
CA ASN A 103 -8.63 19.97 -8.37
C ASN A 103 -9.49 18.87 -7.73
N ASP A 104 -9.27 17.59 -8.08
CA ASP A 104 -10.00 16.46 -7.47
C ASP A 104 -9.75 16.41 -5.95
N CYS A 105 -8.49 16.53 -5.51
CA CYS A 105 -8.13 16.58 -4.09
C CYS A 105 -8.76 17.78 -3.37
N HIS A 106 -8.65 18.98 -3.94
CA HIS A 106 -9.21 20.20 -3.37
C HIS A 106 -10.73 20.11 -3.23
N CYS A 107 -11.41 19.68 -4.29
CA CYS A 107 -12.87 19.53 -4.29
C CYS A 107 -13.37 18.54 -3.24
N ALA A 108 -12.67 17.41 -3.05
CA ALA A 108 -13.03 16.43 -2.02
C ALA A 108 -12.99 17.04 -0.61
N VAL A 109 -11.96 17.84 -0.31
CA VAL A 109 -11.83 18.55 0.97
C VAL A 109 -12.92 19.61 1.13
N MET A 110 -13.18 20.41 0.09
CA MET A 110 -14.21 21.44 0.14
C MET A 110 -15.61 20.85 0.37
N VAL A 111 -15.97 19.77 -0.31
CA VAL A 111 -17.24 19.07 -0.07
C VAL A 111 -17.31 18.55 1.37
N TYR A 112 -16.23 17.96 1.88
CA TYR A 112 -16.18 17.49 3.27
C TYR A 112 -16.45 18.62 4.26
N ASN A 113 -15.78 19.78 4.11
CA ASN A 113 -15.97 20.92 4.99
C ASN A 113 -17.41 21.44 4.94
N THR A 114 -17.99 21.59 3.74
CA THR A 114 -19.38 22.02 3.57
C THR A 114 -20.38 21.05 4.23
N LEU A 115 -20.12 19.73 4.18
CA LEU A 115 -20.96 18.75 4.87
C LEU A 115 -20.87 18.85 6.40
N VAL A 116 -19.68 19.11 6.93
CA VAL A 116 -19.47 19.31 8.38
C VAL A 116 -20.17 20.58 8.85
N GLU A 117 -20.04 21.69 8.10
CA GLU A 117 -20.73 22.96 8.38
C GLU A 117 -22.25 22.79 8.34
N LYS A 118 -22.77 22.19 7.27
CA LYS A 118 -24.21 21.91 7.12
C LYS A 118 -24.78 21.09 8.27
N ALA A 119 -24.05 20.06 8.72
CA ALA A 119 -24.49 19.27 9.86
C ALA A 119 -24.52 20.09 11.16
N ALA A 120 -23.52 20.96 11.37
CA ALA A 120 -23.48 21.86 12.52
C ALA A 120 -24.66 22.86 12.52
N GLU A 121 -25.02 23.43 11.38
CA GLU A 121 -26.18 24.31 11.22
C GLU A 121 -27.51 23.62 11.55
N GLU A 122 -27.63 22.33 11.22
CA GLU A 122 -28.80 21.50 11.55
C GLU A 122 -28.74 20.93 13.00
N GLY A 123 -27.79 21.37 13.82
CA GLY A 123 -27.63 20.92 15.21
C GLY A 123 -27.12 19.48 15.35
N LYS A 124 -26.62 18.87 14.26
CA LYS A 124 -26.08 17.51 14.24
C LYS A 124 -24.58 17.54 14.56
N ARG A 125 -24.16 16.85 15.62
CA ARG A 125 -22.74 16.56 15.86
C ARG A 125 -22.31 15.34 15.07
N LEU A 126 -21.56 15.54 13.99
CA LEU A 126 -20.92 14.45 13.27
C LEU A 126 -19.63 14.03 13.99
N ASP A 127 -19.65 12.88 14.64
CA ASP A 127 -18.40 12.21 15.02
C ASP A 127 -17.81 11.49 13.81
N VAL A 128 -16.94 12.18 13.09
CA VAL A 128 -16.32 11.69 11.86
C VAL A 128 -15.51 10.41 12.08
N SER A 129 -15.00 10.19 13.31
CA SER A 129 -14.26 8.99 13.66
C SER A 129 -15.15 7.73 13.59
N MET A 130 -16.44 7.85 13.92
CA MET A 130 -17.40 6.74 13.83
C MET A 130 -17.69 6.30 12.39
N TYR A 131 -17.46 7.18 11.42
CA TYR A 131 -17.69 6.90 10.00
C TYR A 131 -16.40 6.59 9.26
N SER A 132 -15.27 6.60 9.97
CA SER A 132 -14.00 6.24 9.38
C SER A 132 -13.89 4.73 9.24
N CYS A 133 -13.46 4.26 8.07
CA CYS A 133 -13.14 2.86 7.86
C CYS A 133 -11.62 2.63 7.90
N VAL A 134 -11.27 1.41 8.27
CA VAL A 134 -9.92 0.87 8.24
C VAL A 134 -9.88 -0.19 7.15
N ILE A 135 -8.80 -0.21 6.36
CA ILE A 135 -8.60 -1.29 5.41
C ILE A 135 -8.23 -2.56 6.18
N ASP A 136 -9.09 -3.56 6.05
CA ASP A 136 -8.86 -4.90 6.56
C ASP A 136 -8.07 -5.71 5.52
N PRO A 137 -6.79 -6.04 5.81
CA PRO A 137 -5.94 -6.88 4.96
C PRO A 137 -6.60 -8.17 4.46
N ARG A 138 -7.51 -8.75 5.26
CA ARG A 138 -8.18 -10.02 4.97
C ARG A 138 -9.17 -9.91 3.82
N THR A 139 -9.70 -8.72 3.57
CA THR A 139 -10.74 -8.48 2.57
C THR A 139 -10.17 -8.05 1.22
N VAL A 140 -8.90 -7.64 1.17
CA VAL A 140 -8.28 -7.15 -0.05
C VAL A 140 -7.92 -8.32 -0.96
N LYS A 141 -8.58 -8.38 -2.13
CA LYS A 141 -8.21 -9.31 -3.19
C LYS A 141 -6.85 -8.90 -3.77
N LEU A 142 -5.83 -9.71 -3.51
CA LEU A 142 -4.57 -9.64 -4.24
C LEU A 142 -4.84 -10.18 -5.64
N GLY A 143 -4.67 -9.34 -6.66
CA GLY A 143 -4.68 -9.83 -8.03
C GLY A 143 -3.62 -10.91 -8.18
N VAL A 144 -4.05 -12.14 -8.42
CA VAL A 144 -3.17 -13.19 -8.92
C VAL A 144 -3.00 -12.88 -10.40
N GLU A 145 -2.03 -12.02 -10.74
CA GLU A 145 -1.46 -12.04 -12.08
C GLU A 145 -0.10 -11.36 -12.15
N SER A 146 0.84 -12.22 -12.56
CA SER A 146 2.22 -11.96 -12.93
C SER A 146 2.26 -11.10 -14.18
N ARG A 147 2.69 -9.85 -14.08
CA ARG A 147 3.28 -9.12 -15.21
C ARG A 147 4.67 -8.63 -14.84
N ALA A 148 5.59 -9.58 -14.79
CA ALA A 148 6.99 -9.28 -15.06
C ALA A 148 7.02 -8.72 -16.49
N THR A 149 7.05 -7.40 -16.63
CA THR A 149 7.42 -6.75 -17.88
C THR A 149 8.83 -7.22 -18.21
N ALA A 150 8.94 -8.07 -19.22
CA ALA A 150 10.18 -8.46 -19.83
C ALA A 150 10.90 -7.19 -20.28
N TRP A 151 12.04 -6.90 -19.67
CA TRP A 151 13.00 -5.99 -20.28
C TRP A 151 13.71 -6.78 -21.36
N GLU A 152 13.28 -6.60 -22.60
CA GLU A 152 14.08 -6.95 -23.77
C GLU A 152 15.42 -6.24 -23.67
N THR A 153 16.47 -7.02 -23.41
CA THR A 153 17.85 -6.55 -23.54
C THR A 153 18.38 -7.13 -24.84
N ASN A 154 18.30 -6.34 -25.91
CA ASN A 154 19.13 -6.54 -27.08
C ASN A 154 20.58 -6.32 -26.66
N SER A 155 21.41 -7.37 -26.69
CA SER A 155 22.86 -7.28 -26.89
C SER A 155 23.43 -8.67 -27.18
N SER A 156 23.78 -8.89 -28.44
CA SER A 156 24.60 -9.99 -28.92
C SER A 156 26.02 -9.86 -28.36
N SER A 157 26.51 -10.88 -27.66
CA SER A 157 27.91 -11.33 -27.73
C SER A 157 28.12 -12.55 -26.82
N SER A 158 28.69 -13.58 -27.43
CA SER A 158 29.15 -14.83 -26.83
C SER A 158 30.24 -14.59 -25.79
N SER A 159 30.06 -15.12 -24.57
CA SER A 159 31.10 -15.85 -23.80
C SER A 159 30.52 -16.41 -22.50
N SER A 160 30.86 -17.67 -22.25
CA SER A 160 30.38 -18.58 -21.21
C SER A 160 30.86 -18.23 -19.80
N VAL A 161 29.94 -17.85 -18.90
CA VAL A 161 30.04 -18.04 -17.45
C VAL A 161 28.63 -18.22 -16.87
N THR A 162 28.45 -19.22 -16.01
CA THR A 162 27.21 -19.65 -15.36
C THR A 162 26.51 -18.52 -14.58
N GLY A 163 25.41 -18.00 -15.11
CA GLY A 163 24.50 -17.09 -14.39
C GLY A 163 23.54 -17.82 -13.45
N PRO A 164 23.01 -17.17 -12.40
CA PRO A 164 22.08 -17.81 -11.46
C PRO A 164 20.70 -18.07 -12.11
N PRO A 165 19.99 -19.14 -11.71
CA PRO A 165 18.77 -19.57 -12.36
C PRO A 165 17.58 -18.63 -12.12
N SER A 166 16.70 -18.62 -13.12
CA SER A 166 15.49 -17.82 -13.29
C SER A 166 14.52 -17.82 -12.08
N PHE A 167 13.94 -16.65 -11.82
CA PHE A 167 13.00 -16.32 -10.75
C PHE A 167 11.57 -16.89 -10.95
N ARG A 168 11.43 -18.22 -10.99
CA ARG A 168 10.11 -18.88 -10.86
C ARG A 168 10.21 -20.09 -9.94
N ASN A 169 9.36 -20.08 -8.90
CA ASN A 169 9.14 -21.09 -7.85
C ASN A 169 9.97 -20.88 -6.57
N TYR A 170 9.45 -20.07 -5.64
CA TYR A 170 10.03 -19.84 -4.30
C TYR A 170 9.61 -20.89 -3.26
N CYS A 171 9.69 -22.17 -3.61
CA CYS A 171 10.00 -23.16 -2.58
C CYS A 171 11.51 -23.04 -2.37
N THR A 172 11.92 -22.38 -1.28
CA THR A 172 13.31 -22.48 -0.82
C THR A 172 13.55 -23.92 -0.39
N PRO A 173 14.66 -24.56 -0.78
CA PRO A 173 14.98 -25.89 -0.28
C PRO A 173 15.13 -25.84 1.25
N GLU A 174 14.54 -26.81 1.93
CA GLU A 174 14.88 -27.16 3.31
C GLU A 174 16.26 -27.86 3.31
N PRO A 175 17.20 -27.50 4.18
CA PRO A 175 17.12 -26.48 5.22
C PRO A 175 17.50 -25.06 4.74
N ALA A 176 17.05 -24.05 5.48
CA ALA A 176 17.43 -22.65 5.23
C ALA A 176 18.97 -22.46 5.15
N SER A 177 19.43 -21.78 4.10
CA SER A 177 20.86 -21.49 3.89
C SER A 177 21.49 -20.77 5.11
N PRO A 178 22.75 -21.07 5.48
CA PRO A 178 23.45 -20.37 6.58
C PRO A 178 23.46 -18.85 6.42
N GLN A 179 23.52 -18.34 5.18
CA GLN A 179 23.47 -16.91 4.92
C GLN A 179 22.09 -16.32 5.24
N TYR A 180 21.01 -17.09 5.05
CA TYR A 180 19.64 -16.67 5.30
C TYR A 180 19.40 -16.61 6.80
N LEU A 181 19.83 -17.65 7.53
CA LEU A 181 19.79 -17.66 9.00
C LEU A 181 20.61 -16.52 9.60
N ARG A 182 21.79 -16.22 9.06
CA ARG A 182 22.60 -15.06 9.50
C ARG A 182 21.85 -13.74 9.31
N ALA A 183 21.20 -13.54 8.16
CA ALA A 183 20.39 -12.35 7.91
C ALA A 183 19.20 -12.25 8.86
N TYR A 184 18.49 -13.36 9.10
CA TYR A 184 17.39 -13.42 10.07
C TYR A 184 17.86 -13.03 11.48
N LYS A 185 18.97 -13.60 11.98
CA LYS A 185 19.51 -13.27 13.31
C LYS A 185 19.89 -11.81 13.44
N MET A 186 20.51 -11.22 12.40
CA MET A 186 20.82 -9.79 12.40
C MET A 186 19.56 -8.92 12.48
N TRP A 187 18.50 -9.27 11.75
CA TRP A 187 17.25 -8.53 11.76
C TRP A 187 16.45 -8.72 13.07
N TYR A 188 16.22 -9.97 13.47
CA TYR A 188 15.28 -10.30 14.54
C TYR A 188 15.90 -10.21 15.93
N GLU A 189 17.06 -10.85 16.15
CA GLU A 189 17.73 -10.91 17.45
C GLU A 189 18.50 -9.63 17.74
N HIS A 190 19.28 -9.14 16.76
CA HIS A 190 20.17 -7.98 16.94
C HIS A 190 19.49 -6.64 16.60
N LYS A 191 18.26 -6.66 16.09
CA LYS A 191 17.52 -5.47 15.63
C LYS A 191 18.35 -4.54 14.73
N MET A 192 19.19 -5.12 13.88
CA MET A 192 20.13 -4.39 13.06
C MET A 192 19.40 -3.61 11.95
N PRO A 193 19.72 -2.31 11.75
CA PRO A 193 19.22 -1.53 10.62
C PRO A 193 19.59 -2.15 9.27
N LEU A 194 18.67 -2.07 8.31
CA LEU A 194 18.76 -2.76 7.02
C LEU A 194 19.97 -2.32 6.16
N ASP A 195 20.36 -1.05 6.23
CA ASP A 195 21.55 -0.51 5.60
C ASP A 195 22.85 -1.14 6.15
N LYS A 196 22.93 -1.34 7.46
CA LYS A 196 24.05 -2.07 8.09
C LYS A 196 24.05 -3.53 7.69
N MET A 197 22.89 -4.19 7.66
CA MET A 197 22.79 -5.58 7.19
C MET A 197 23.29 -5.74 5.76
N CYS A 198 22.98 -4.80 4.86
CA CYS A 198 23.49 -4.79 3.48
C CYS A 198 25.02 -4.78 3.42
N PHE A 199 25.67 -4.06 4.34
CA PHE A 199 27.12 -4.02 4.44
C PHE A 199 27.70 -5.30 5.05
N GLU A 200 27.13 -5.80 6.14
CA GLU A 200 27.66 -6.94 6.91
C GLU A 200 27.50 -8.32 6.22
N LEU A 201 26.46 -8.47 5.39
CA LEU A 201 26.15 -9.74 4.73
C LEU A 201 26.90 -9.96 3.41
N LYS A 202 27.78 -9.04 3.02
CA LYS A 202 28.60 -9.18 1.81
C LYS A 202 29.53 -10.38 1.91
N THR A 203 29.75 -11.05 0.78
CA THR A 203 30.65 -12.21 0.66
C THR A 203 31.71 -11.94 -0.42
N GLY A 204 32.82 -12.67 -0.38
CA GLY A 204 33.81 -12.71 -1.47
C GLY A 204 34.54 -11.39 -1.73
N GLY A 205 34.90 -10.63 -0.68
CA GLY A 205 35.75 -9.44 -0.83
C GLY A 205 35.09 -8.23 -1.50
N ARG A 206 33.76 -8.23 -1.68
CA ARG A 206 33.04 -7.09 -2.26
C ARG A 206 33.24 -5.82 -1.43
N THR A 207 33.48 -4.70 -2.11
CA THR A 207 33.50 -3.37 -1.51
C THR A 207 32.10 -2.81 -1.34
N GLU A 208 31.24 -3.03 -2.34
CA GLU A 208 29.87 -2.52 -2.38
C GLU A 208 28.90 -3.32 -1.48
N PRO A 209 27.97 -2.64 -0.78
CA PRO A 209 26.91 -3.30 -0.02
C PRO A 209 25.97 -4.14 -0.90
N LEU A 210 25.36 -5.16 -0.30
CA LEU A 210 24.28 -5.90 -0.95
C LEU A 210 23.07 -4.99 -1.22
N LYS A 211 22.28 -5.35 -2.24
CA LYS A 211 20.99 -4.68 -2.49
C LYS A 211 20.04 -4.96 -1.33
N THR A 212 19.30 -3.95 -0.91
CA THR A 212 18.21 -4.06 0.09
C THR A 212 17.26 -5.21 -0.22
N SER A 213 16.87 -5.32 -1.50
CA SER A 213 15.99 -6.37 -2.00
C SER A 213 16.53 -7.79 -1.82
N THR A 214 17.86 -7.95 -1.82
CA THR A 214 18.55 -9.23 -1.56
C THR A 214 18.51 -9.57 -0.07
N VAL A 215 18.85 -8.62 0.80
CA VAL A 215 18.83 -8.83 2.25
C VAL A 215 17.43 -9.15 2.76
N ILE A 216 16.41 -8.43 2.29
CA ILE A 216 15.00 -8.75 2.61
C ILE A 216 14.66 -10.18 2.17
N SER A 217 15.12 -10.60 0.98
CA SER A 217 14.87 -11.96 0.49
C SER A 217 15.54 -13.02 1.37
N TYR A 218 16.72 -12.74 1.94
CA TYR A 218 17.39 -13.65 2.87
C TYR A 218 16.61 -13.81 4.18
N VAL A 219 16.11 -12.70 4.74
CA VAL A 219 15.27 -12.74 5.96
C VAL A 219 13.98 -13.52 5.69
N VAL A 220 13.24 -13.16 4.63
CA VAL A 220 11.99 -13.85 4.28
C VAL A 220 12.24 -15.32 3.96
N GLY A 221 13.32 -15.64 3.24
CA GLY A 221 13.70 -17.00 2.90
C GLY A 221 14.00 -17.85 4.14
N ALA A 222 14.66 -17.30 5.16
CA ALA A 222 14.87 -17.99 6.43
C ALA A 222 13.53 -18.34 7.11
N LEU A 223 12.60 -17.40 7.19
CA LEU A 223 11.27 -17.60 7.78
C LEU A 223 10.37 -18.54 6.97
N GLN A 224 10.63 -18.66 5.66
CA GLN A 224 9.94 -19.59 4.78
C GLN A 224 10.46 -21.03 4.92
N GLY A 225 11.78 -21.18 5.07
CA GLY A 225 12.46 -22.47 5.22
C GLY A 225 12.70 -22.91 6.67
N ASP A 226 12.05 -22.26 7.64
CA ASP A 226 11.96 -22.75 9.01
C ASP A 226 10.73 -22.12 9.68
N ALA A 227 9.68 -22.93 9.84
CA ALA A 227 8.42 -22.50 10.44
C ALA A 227 8.50 -22.28 11.95
N SER A 228 9.55 -22.77 12.62
CA SER A 228 9.76 -22.65 14.06
C SER A 228 10.36 -21.30 14.47
N LEU A 229 10.95 -20.55 13.52
CA LEU A 229 11.56 -19.27 13.81
C LEU A 229 10.52 -18.24 14.28
N PRO A 230 10.71 -17.61 15.46
CA PRO A 230 9.80 -16.60 15.96
C PRO A 230 9.95 -15.28 15.19
N PHE A 231 8.84 -14.58 14.97
CA PHE A 231 8.84 -13.21 14.45
C PHE A 231 7.52 -12.49 14.71
N ASP A 232 7.55 -11.15 14.76
CA ASP A 232 6.34 -10.30 14.74
C ASP A 232 6.00 -9.93 13.29
N LEU A 233 4.74 -10.17 12.88
CA LEU A 233 4.27 -9.91 11.52
C LEU A 233 4.32 -8.42 11.13
N ARG A 234 4.18 -7.50 12.09
CA ARG A 234 4.28 -6.06 11.86
C ARG A 234 5.72 -5.68 11.55
N GLU A 235 6.68 -6.17 12.33
CA GLU A 235 8.11 -5.92 12.09
C GLU A 235 8.54 -6.47 10.72
N LEU A 236 8.07 -7.67 10.35
CA LEU A 236 8.35 -8.25 9.05
C LEU A 236 7.77 -7.40 7.91
N ARG A 237 6.53 -6.91 8.07
CA ARG A 237 5.91 -6.03 7.08
C ARG A 237 6.71 -4.74 6.92
N GLU A 238 7.09 -4.10 8.02
CA GLU A 238 7.90 -2.88 7.99
C GLU A 238 9.22 -3.11 7.23
N LEU A 239 9.91 -4.22 7.49
CA LEU A 239 11.12 -4.61 6.76
C LEU A 239 10.86 -4.71 5.26
N VAL A 240 9.81 -5.46 4.87
CA VAL A 240 9.50 -5.73 3.47
C VAL A 240 9.00 -4.48 2.73
N GLN A 241 8.35 -3.56 3.43
CA GLN A 241 7.89 -2.27 2.90
C GLN A 241 9.02 -1.27 2.63
N MET A 242 10.24 -1.52 3.10
CA MET A 242 11.39 -0.66 2.82
C MET A 242 11.74 -0.61 1.34
N GLU A 243 11.34 -1.61 0.56
CA GLU A 243 11.60 -1.69 -0.88
C GLU A 243 10.37 -2.25 -1.61
N VAL A 244 9.83 -1.48 -2.56
CA VAL A 244 8.53 -1.75 -3.19
C VAL A 244 8.49 -3.12 -3.88
N GLY A 245 9.57 -3.50 -4.58
CA GLY A 245 9.68 -4.79 -5.24
C GLY A 245 9.65 -5.97 -4.27
N SER A 246 10.16 -5.79 -3.06
CA SER A 246 10.16 -6.81 -2.01
C SER A 246 8.75 -7.05 -1.47
N TRP A 247 7.95 -6.01 -1.27
CA TRP A 247 6.51 -6.18 -0.98
C TRP A 247 5.81 -6.98 -2.08
N GLN A 248 5.99 -6.59 -3.35
CA GLN A 248 5.36 -7.30 -4.47
C GLN A 248 5.74 -8.78 -4.52
N ARG A 249 7.00 -9.11 -4.21
CA ARG A 249 7.50 -10.49 -4.21
C ARG A 249 6.97 -11.33 -3.04
N HIS A 250 6.85 -10.75 -1.85
CA HIS A 250 6.56 -11.51 -0.63
C HIS A 250 5.15 -11.36 -0.08
N ARG A 251 4.33 -10.42 -0.59
CA ARG A 251 2.99 -10.12 -0.07
C ARG A 251 2.09 -11.35 0.04
N ALA A 252 2.10 -12.24 -0.94
CA ALA A 252 1.21 -13.41 -0.94
C ALA A 252 1.47 -14.33 0.27
N TRP A 253 2.74 -14.56 0.60
CA TRP A 253 3.13 -15.37 1.76
C TRP A 253 2.86 -14.64 3.09
N ILE A 254 3.16 -13.34 3.17
CA ILE A 254 2.86 -12.52 4.36
C ILE A 254 1.36 -12.54 4.65
N HIS A 255 0.53 -12.42 3.62
CA HIS A 255 -0.92 -12.49 3.71
C HIS A 255 -1.45 -13.82 4.20
N GLU A 256 -0.88 -14.92 3.71
CA GLU A 256 -1.21 -16.26 4.18
C GLU A 256 -0.91 -16.39 5.68
N ARG A 257 0.25 -15.90 6.12
CA ARG A 257 0.63 -15.88 7.54
C ARG A 257 -0.31 -15.00 8.38
N GLU A 258 -0.64 -13.80 7.91
CA GLU A 258 -1.60 -12.91 8.58
C GLU A 258 -2.94 -13.63 8.79
N ARG A 259 -3.48 -14.31 7.77
CA ARG A 259 -4.75 -15.04 7.89
C ARG A 259 -4.69 -16.17 8.94
N ARG A 260 -3.58 -16.90 9.03
CA ARG A 260 -3.42 -18.01 10.01
C ARG A 260 -3.34 -17.52 11.45
N THR A 261 -2.61 -16.44 11.72
CA THR A 261 -2.45 -15.92 13.08
C THR A 261 -3.78 -15.51 13.73
N PHE A 262 -4.78 -15.09 12.95
CA PHE A 262 -6.08 -14.70 13.49
C PHE A 262 -7.03 -15.88 13.75
N THR A 263 -6.87 -17.01 13.07
CA THR A 263 -7.70 -18.21 13.31
C THR A 263 -7.36 -18.84 14.66
N THR A 264 -6.10 -18.80 15.08
CA THR A 264 -5.64 -19.39 16.35
C THR A 264 -6.00 -18.54 17.58
N SER A 265 -6.36 -17.26 17.42
CA SER A 265 -6.76 -16.38 18.54
C SER A 265 -8.26 -16.41 18.86
N ASN A 266 -9.05 -17.22 18.14
CA ASN A 266 -10.50 -17.37 18.31
C ASN A 266 -10.91 -18.80 18.75
N ILE A 267 -9.97 -19.56 19.31
CA ILE A 267 -10.18 -20.86 19.99
C ILE A 267 -9.60 -20.72 21.39
#